data_AF-R6HGJ7-F1
#
_entry.id   AF-R6HGJ7-F1
#
_cell.length_a   1.000
_cell.length_b   1.000
_cell.length_c   1.000
_cell.angle_alpha   90.00
_cell.angle_beta   90.00
_cell.angle_gamma   90.00
#
_symmetry.space_group_name_H-M   'P 1'
#
loop_
_entity.id
_entity.type
_entity.pdbx_description
1 polymer ?
#
loop_
_entity_poly.entity_id
_entity_poly.type
_entity_poly.pdbx_seq_one_letter_code
_entity_poly.pdbx_strand_id
1 'polypeptide(L)'
;MTRYRATIVSPKGAAPKSSVIEFESEHRAGSKLNVQDARYKMLEIHGSEALAWTVKDVEKVADSTPGDAPMEQMMLDFREPVEPPKRKRRTVKRGIAG
;
A
#
# COMPACT_ATOMS: atom_id res chain seq x y z
N MET A 1 13.36 4.12 -16.88
CA MET A 1 13.95 4.12 -15.52
C MET A 1 12.83 3.91 -14.51
N THR A 2 13.10 3.24 -13.39
CA THR A 2 12.10 3.03 -12.33
C THR A 2 12.29 4.06 -11.23
N ARG A 3 11.20 4.64 -10.73
CA ARG A 3 11.25 5.57 -9.60
C ARG A 3 11.27 4.80 -8.27
N TYR A 4 12.18 5.21 -7.40
CA TYR A 4 12.38 4.64 -6.08
C TYR A 4 12.35 5.74 -5.03
N ARG A 5 12.00 5.34 -3.81
CA ARG A 5 11.94 6.17 -2.62
C ARG A 5 12.88 5.57 -1.58
N ALA A 6 13.92 6.30 -1.22
CA ALA A 6 14.87 5.89 -0.20
C ALA A 6 14.61 6.62 1.12
N THR A 7 14.55 5.85 2.21
CA THR A 7 14.54 6.39 3.56
C THR A 7 15.97 6.48 4.07
N ILE A 8 16.42 7.69 4.39
CA ILE A 8 17.77 7.99 4.86
C ILE A 8 17.73 8.43 6.31
N VAL A 9 18.73 8.02 7.09
CA VAL A 9 18.79 8.24 8.54
C VAL A 9 20.08 8.96 8.86
N SER A 10 19.98 10.07 9.58
CA SER A 10 21.13 10.84 10.02
C SER A 10 21.86 10.13 11.17
N PRO A 11 23.15 10.41 11.38
CA PRO A 11 23.92 9.81 12.46
C PRO A 11 23.35 10.20 13.83
N LYS A 12 23.59 9.37 14.85
CA LYS A 12 23.02 9.55 16.20
C LYS A 12 23.29 10.96 16.73
N GLY A 13 22.22 11.73 16.96
CA GLY A 13 22.27 13.06 17.57
C GLY A 13 22.03 14.23 16.59
N ALA A 14 22.02 13.99 15.27
CA ALA A 14 21.69 15.01 14.29
C ALA A 14 20.18 15.12 14.07
N ALA A 15 19.67 16.35 13.96
CA ALA A 15 18.32 16.66 13.50
C ALA A 15 18.40 17.17 12.06
N PRO A 16 17.59 16.69 11.10
CA PRO A 16 16.49 15.72 11.24
C PRO A 16 16.99 14.27 11.41
N LYS A 17 16.26 13.45 12.17
CA LYS A 17 16.62 12.03 12.43
C LYS A 17 16.53 11.14 11.18
N SER A 18 15.59 11.45 10.29
CA SER A 18 15.40 10.75 9.03
C SER A 18 14.83 11.69 7.99
N SER A 19 15.18 11.45 6.73
CA SER A 19 14.64 12.13 5.57
C SER A 19 14.24 11.08 4.52
N VAL A 20 13.47 11.49 3.53
CA VAL A 20 13.05 10.62 2.44
C VAL A 20 13.35 11.30 1.12
N ILE A 21 14.01 10.58 0.22
CA ILE A 21 14.42 11.09 -1.10
C ILE A 21 13.84 10.22 -2.19
N GLU A 22 13.47 10.84 -3.31
CA GLU A 22 13.04 10.16 -4.52
C GLU A 22 14.15 10.21 -5.56
N PHE A 23 14.36 9.09 -6.24
CA PHE A 23 15.39 8.96 -7.26
C PHE A 23 14.95 7.96 -8.34
N GLU A 24 15.60 8.03 -9.49
CA GLU A 24 15.38 7.12 -10.60
C GLU A 24 16.58 6.18 -10.72
N SER A 25 16.32 4.89 -10.92
CA SER A 25 17.36 3.88 -11.11
C SER A 25 16.94 2.86 -12.15
N GLU A 26 17.93 2.34 -12.89
CA GLU A 26 17.76 1.22 -13.82
C GLU A 26 17.84 -0.14 -13.11
N HIS A 27 18.38 -0.15 -11.89
CA HIS A 27 18.63 -1.37 -11.14
C HIS A 27 17.41 -1.80 -10.33
N ARG A 28 17.32 -3.12 -10.06
CA ARG A 28 16.23 -3.72 -9.28
C ARG A 28 16.26 -3.23 -7.83
N ALA A 29 15.08 -3.14 -7.22
CA ALA A 29 14.91 -2.86 -5.79
C ALA A 29 15.81 -3.77 -4.94
N GLY A 30 16.48 -3.20 -3.93
CA GLY A 30 17.35 -3.94 -3.02
C GLY A 30 18.71 -4.37 -3.60
N SER A 31 19.00 -4.10 -4.88
CA SER A 31 20.33 -4.34 -5.44
C SER A 31 21.36 -3.34 -4.88
N LYS A 32 22.63 -3.76 -4.77
CA LYS A 32 23.72 -2.88 -4.30
C LYS A 32 23.88 -1.62 -5.16
N LEU A 33 23.68 -1.75 -6.47
CA LEU A 33 23.77 -0.65 -7.42
C LEU A 33 22.62 0.35 -7.23
N ASN A 34 21.40 -0.13 -6.98
CA ASN A 34 20.27 0.73 -6.66
C ASN A 34 20.51 1.54 -5.37
N VAL A 35 21.10 0.92 -4.33
CA VAL A 35 21.50 1.64 -3.10
C VAL A 35 22.61 2.66 -3.37
N GLN A 36 23.53 2.38 -4.29
CA GLN A 36 24.54 3.36 -4.72
C GLN A 36 23.89 4.56 -5.42
N ASP A 37 22.93 4.33 -6.31
CA ASP A 37 22.17 5.41 -6.97
C ASP A 37 21.45 6.28 -5.93
N ALA A 38 20.83 5.64 -4.91
CA ALA A 38 20.22 6.36 -3.79
C ALA A 38 21.25 7.24 -3.05
N ARG A 39 22.47 6.73 -2.83
CA ARG A 39 23.55 7.50 -2.19
C ARG A 39 24.03 8.66 -3.05
N TYR A 40 24.11 8.49 -4.36
CA TYR A 40 24.45 9.58 -5.27
C TYR A 40 23.40 10.69 -5.23
N LYS A 41 22.10 10.34 -5.27
CA LYS A 41 21.03 11.33 -5.12
C LYS A 41 21.07 12.01 -3.75
N MET A 42 21.39 11.26 -2.70
CA MET A 42 21.53 11.79 -1.35
C MET A 42 22.66 12.82 -1.24
N LEU A 43 23.81 12.54 -1.85
CA LEU A 43 24.95 13.45 -1.93
C LEU A 43 24.66 14.68 -2.79
N GLU A 44 23.89 14.53 -3.87
CA GLU A 44 23.47 15.64 -4.73
C GLU A 44 22.59 16.65 -3.96
N ILE A 45 21.68 16.16 -3.11
CA ILE A 45 20.72 17.02 -2.38
C ILE A 45 21.37 17.62 -1.11
N HIS A 46 22.06 16.80 -0.32
CA HIS A 46 22.54 17.19 1.01
C HIS A 46 24.05 17.49 1.06
N GLY A 47 24.78 17.27 -0.05
CA GLY A 47 26.20 17.58 -0.14
C GLY A 47 27.06 16.79 0.86
N SER A 48 28.03 17.47 1.46
CA SER A 48 28.98 16.88 2.41
C SER A 48 28.31 16.38 3.70
N GLU A 49 27.22 17.00 4.15
CA GLU A 49 26.48 16.59 5.35
C GLU A 49 25.90 15.17 5.21
N ALA A 50 25.63 14.75 3.97
CA ALA A 50 25.08 13.43 3.67
C ALA A 50 26.08 12.29 3.93
N LEU A 51 27.39 12.53 3.93
CA LEU A 51 28.39 11.45 4.13
C LEU A 51 28.22 10.70 5.45
N ALA A 52 27.65 11.36 6.46
CA ALA A 52 27.41 10.76 7.77
C ALA A 52 26.05 10.04 7.86
N TRP A 53 25.18 10.19 6.86
CA TRP A 53 23.84 9.60 6.83
C TRP A 53 23.86 8.23 6.17
N THR A 54 22.88 7.40 6.50
CA THR A 54 22.79 6.01 6.06
C THR A 54 21.48 5.74 5.34
N VAL A 55 21.53 5.01 4.23
CA VAL A 55 20.32 4.53 3.54
C VAL A 55 19.78 3.33 4.32
N LYS A 56 18.58 3.47 4.88
CA LYS A 56 17.94 2.41 5.67
C LYS A 56 17.13 1.47 4.79
N ASP A 57 16.35 2.03 3.87
CA ASP A 57 15.46 1.26 3.01
C ASP A 57 15.27 1.95 1.66
N VAL A 58 14.96 1.16 0.64
CA VAL A 58 14.63 1.63 -0.70
C VAL A 58 13.40 0.89 -1.23
N GLU A 59 12.32 1.64 -1.38
CA GLU A 59 11.04 1.14 -1.88
C GLU A 59 10.86 1.56 -3.34
N LYS A 60 10.25 0.69 -4.14
CA LYS A 60 9.80 1.07 -5.49
C LYS A 60 8.58 1.96 -5.35
N VAL A 61 8.62 3.15 -5.96
CA VAL A 61 7.43 3.99 -6.06
C VAL A 61 6.55 3.34 -7.12
N ALA A 62 5.36 2.89 -6.71
CA ALA A 62 4.34 2.53 -7.67
C ALA A 62 3.90 3.81 -8.36
N ASP A 63 4.14 3.91 -9.66
CA ASP A 63 3.49 4.90 -10.49
C ASP A 63 2.00 4.66 -10.33
N SER A 64 1.36 5.48 -9.51
CA SER A 64 -0.07 5.43 -9.30
C SER A 64 -0.71 5.99 -10.56
N THR A 65 -0.70 5.22 -11.65
CA THR A 65 -1.74 5.37 -12.66
C THR A 65 -3.03 5.00 -11.94
N PRO A 66 -4.00 5.93 -11.82
CA PRO A 66 -5.31 5.63 -11.24
C PRO A 66 -6.08 4.75 -12.25
N GLY A 67 -5.66 3.49 -12.39
CA GLY A 67 -6.18 2.56 -13.40
C GLY A 67 -5.56 1.16 -13.40
N ASP A 68 -4.45 0.91 -12.70
CA ASP A 68 -3.76 -0.40 -12.73
C ASP A 68 -3.81 -1.18 -11.40
N ALA A 69 -4.53 -0.66 -10.40
CA ALA A 69 -5.10 -1.55 -9.40
C ALA A 69 -6.22 -2.33 -10.10
N PRO A 70 -6.26 -3.67 -10.04
CA PRO A 70 -7.52 -4.35 -10.28
C PRO A 70 -8.45 -3.81 -9.19
N MET A 71 -9.25 -2.80 -9.53
CA MET A 71 -10.52 -2.60 -8.86
C MET A 71 -11.19 -3.94 -9.01
N GLU A 72 -11.08 -4.78 -7.98
CA GLU A 72 -12.04 -5.83 -7.73
C GLU A 72 -13.38 -5.14 -7.93
N GLN A 73 -13.98 -5.31 -9.11
CA GLN A 73 -15.28 -4.76 -9.42
C GLN A 73 -16.15 -5.37 -8.34
N MET A 74 -16.49 -4.58 -7.32
CA MET A 74 -17.53 -4.92 -6.38
C MET A 74 -18.78 -5.02 -7.23
N MET A 75 -19.08 -6.23 -7.70
CA MET A 75 -20.32 -6.52 -8.40
C MET A 75 -21.42 -6.28 -7.38
N LEU A 76 -22.11 -5.14 -7.49
CA LEU A 76 -23.38 -4.95 -6.81
C LEU A 76 -24.36 -5.94 -7.44
N ASP A 77 -24.72 -6.99 -6.69
CA ASP A 77 -25.77 -7.94 -7.08
C ASP A 77 -27.13 -7.23 -6.94
N PHE A 78 -27.67 -6.70 -8.04
CA PHE A 78 -29.02 -6.11 -8.11
C PHE A 78 -30.13 -7.18 -8.15
N ARG A 79 -29.99 -8.27 -7.39
CA ARG A 79 -31.04 -9.29 -7.31
C ARG A 79 -32.19 -8.73 -6.49
N GLU A 80 -33.41 -8.88 -6.99
CA GLU A 80 -34.61 -8.51 -6.23
C GLU A 80 -34.59 -9.22 -4.87
N PRO A 81 -34.95 -8.52 -3.77
CA PRO A 81 -34.94 -9.11 -2.44
C PRO A 81 -35.88 -10.31 -2.43
N VAL A 82 -35.32 -11.50 -2.20
CA VAL A 82 -36.10 -12.74 -2.11
C VAL A 82 -37.03 -12.62 -0.90
N GLU A 83 -38.33 -12.57 -1.14
CA GLU A 83 -39.32 -12.53 -0.06
C GLU A 83 -39.12 -13.75 0.87
N PRO A 84 -39.05 -13.56 2.20
CA PRO A 84 -38.90 -14.67 3.11
C PRO A 84 -40.12 -15.61 3.00
N PRO A 85 -39.92 -16.94 3.03
CA PRO A 85 -41.01 -17.88 2.85
C PRO A 85 -42.06 -17.69 3.93
N LYS A 86 -43.30 -17.40 3.52
CA LYS A 86 -44.44 -17.22 4.43
C LYS A 86 -44.64 -18.49 5.24
N ARG A 87 -44.38 -18.43 6.55
CA ARG A 87 -44.64 -19.53 7.49
C ARG A 87 -46.12 -19.91 7.45
N LYS A 88 -46.44 -21.08 6.87
CA LYS A 88 -47.79 -21.66 6.97
C LYS A 88 -48.04 -22.04 8.43
N ARG A 89 -48.90 -21.30 9.12
CA ARG A 89 -49.38 -21.70 10.45
C ARG A 89 -50.26 -22.93 10.28
N ARG A 90 -49.89 -24.04 10.91
CA ARG A 90 -50.73 -25.25 10.94
C ARG A 90 -51.95 -24.97 11.81
N THR A 91 -53.11 -24.80 11.19
CA THR A 91 -54.38 -24.70 11.92
C THR A 91 -54.69 -26.07 12.52
N VAL A 92 -54.55 -26.21 13.84
CA VAL A 92 -54.98 -27.42 14.54
C VAL A 92 -56.48 -27.27 14.81
N LYS A 93 -57.31 -28.14 14.22
CA LYS A 93 -58.72 -28.28 14.62
C LYS A 93 -58.75 -28.77 16.06
N ARG A 94 -59.15 -27.91 17.00
CA ARG A 94 -59.53 -28.35 18.35
C ARG A 94 -60.90 -29.03 18.21
N GLY A 95 -60.94 -30.34 18.47
CA GLY A 95 -62.18 -31.09 18.51
C GLY A 95 -63.09 -30.55 19.60
N ILE A 96 -64.37 -30.38 19.26
CA ILE A 96 -65.45 -30.12 20.21
C ILE A 96 -65.70 -31.46 20.90
N ALA A 97 -65.48 -31.51 22.22
CA ALA A 97 -65.89 -32.63 23.05
C ALA A 97 -67.42 -32.58 23.18
N GLY A 98 -68.08 -33.67 22.80
CA GLY A 98 -69.47 -33.99 23.12
C GLY A 98 -69.49 -35.28 23.93
#